data_AF-A0A3D5B3N6-F1
#
_entry.id   AF-A0A3D5B3N6-F1
#
_cell.length_a   1.000
_cell.length_b   1.000
_cell.length_c   1.000
_cell.angle_alpha   90.00
_cell.angle_beta   90.00
_cell.angle_gamma   90.00
#
_symmetry.space_group_name_H-M   'P 1'
#
loop_
_entity.id
_entity.type
_entity.pdbx_description
1 polymer ?
#
loop_
_entity_poly.entity_id
_entity_poly.type
_entity_poly.pdbx_seq_one_letter_code
_entity_poly.pdbx_strand_id
1 'polypeptide(L)'
;MFTDFVRDFLEVFFKGLLGFFYSEPGHADGFFDYYGGFFGAFRQLFSIDRYTSVVKNYQNMKQMGTGEWIGAWVLVIVVILALLAIVVVGLYYLIRFFKRLFGSRVLNQDLVDEIANLKGQIVKLTREKDRILGLKIGYQGYDVLEGNEGEDTSSQKKEGESRFYKLTEVDNTYAEEGSQRHTEFNNEVTLEEICDTFRNYAANNPQRPWRKLYYEPKIIRLFFASLATTRLIILQGISGTGKTSLPECIGHFIDNPTTIASVQPSWRDRTEIFGYF
;
A
#
# COMPACT_ATOMS: atom_id res chain seq x y z
N MET A 1 4.74 10.90 57.27
CA MET A 1 4.25 9.51 57.34
C MET A 1 3.41 9.16 56.11
N PHE A 2 2.17 9.64 56.00
CA PHE A 2 1.38 9.45 54.76
C PHE A 2 2.07 10.07 53.54
N THR A 3 2.64 11.26 53.68
CA THR A 3 3.44 11.94 52.65
C THR A 3 4.66 11.12 52.20
N ASP A 4 5.27 10.36 53.11
CA ASP A 4 6.47 9.57 52.84
C ASP A 4 6.07 8.28 52.11
N PHE A 5 4.95 7.66 52.50
CA PHE A 5 4.33 6.57 51.74
C PHE A 5 3.95 6.99 50.32
N VAL A 6 3.29 8.15 50.16
CA VAL A 6 2.92 8.69 48.85
C VAL A 6 4.17 8.90 47.99
N ARG A 7 5.22 9.50 48.58
CA ARG A 7 6.49 9.74 47.88
C ARG A 7 7.14 8.43 47.45
N ASP A 8 7.31 7.48 48.34
CA ASP A 8 7.98 6.20 48.04
C ASP A 8 7.19 5.37 47.03
N PHE A 9 5.86 5.38 47.12
CA PHE A 9 4.99 4.64 46.19
C PHE A 9 4.99 5.27 44.79
N LEU A 10 4.91 6.60 44.70
CA LEU A 10 5.02 7.32 43.42
C LEU A 10 6.43 7.24 42.85
N GLU A 11 7.46 7.17 43.67
CA GLU A 11 8.85 7.01 43.24
C GLU A 11 9.05 5.70 42.47
N VAL A 12 8.42 4.60 42.89
CA VAL A 12 8.43 3.34 42.13
C VAL A 12 7.80 3.52 40.75
N PHE A 13 6.65 4.21 40.67
CA PHE A 13 5.93 4.46 39.42
C PHE A 13 6.71 5.38 38.46
N PHE A 14 7.14 6.56 38.95
CA PHE A 14 7.85 7.53 38.13
C PHE A 14 9.24 7.07 37.72
N LYS A 15 9.96 6.30 38.56
CA LYS A 15 11.24 5.71 38.15
C LYS A 15 11.07 4.64 37.07
N GLY A 16 10.00 3.84 37.14
CA GLY A 16 9.65 2.92 36.04
C GLY A 16 9.32 3.65 34.73
N LEU A 17 8.64 4.80 34.82
CA LEU A 17 8.32 5.64 33.68
C LEU A 17 9.56 6.35 33.09
N LEU A 18 10.44 6.88 33.95
CA LEU A 18 11.70 7.52 33.56
C LEU A 18 12.70 6.50 32.98
N GLY A 19 12.63 5.24 33.41
CA GLY A 19 13.42 4.15 32.82
C GLY A 19 13.19 3.97 31.31
N PHE A 20 12.06 4.42 30.76
CA PHE A 20 11.86 4.40 29.30
C PHE A 20 12.79 5.38 28.55
N PHE A 21 13.28 6.42 29.22
CA PHE A 21 14.09 7.48 28.65
C PHE A 21 15.59 7.35 28.97
N TYR A 22 15.95 6.61 30.02
CA TYR A 22 17.33 6.43 30.44
C TYR A 22 17.79 4.97 30.26
N SER A 23 18.92 4.76 29.58
CA SER A 23 19.43 3.42 29.26
C SER A 23 20.45 2.86 30.26
N GLU A 24 20.82 3.62 31.28
CA GLU A 24 21.85 3.20 32.24
C GLU A 24 21.26 2.24 33.29
N PRO A 25 21.78 1.01 33.41
CA PRO A 25 21.46 0.14 34.53
C PRO A 25 22.15 0.72 35.78
N GLY A 26 21.40 1.42 36.61
CA GLY A 26 21.86 1.90 37.92
C GLY A 26 21.54 0.91 39.03
N HIS A 27 22.50 0.67 39.93
CA HIS A 27 22.21 0.15 41.26
C HIS A 27 21.68 1.31 42.10
N ALA A 28 20.44 1.21 42.58
CA ALA A 28 19.99 2.11 43.64
C ALA A 28 20.33 1.48 44.98
N ASP A 29 21.06 2.22 45.82
CA ASP A 29 21.28 1.89 47.22
C ASP A 29 19.92 1.64 47.91
N GLY A 30 19.60 0.35 48.10
CA GLY A 30 18.37 -0.08 48.75
C GLY A 30 17.35 -0.75 47.80
N PHE A 31 17.38 -2.08 47.82
CA PHE A 31 16.26 -3.00 47.55
C PHE A 31 15.84 -3.31 46.10
N PHE A 32 16.23 -2.55 45.06
CA PHE A 32 15.79 -2.87 43.67
C PHE A 32 16.84 -2.64 42.56
N ASP A 33 17.12 -3.70 41.80
CA ASP A 33 17.91 -3.66 40.55
C ASP A 33 17.13 -3.02 39.39
N TYR A 34 17.71 -2.04 38.69
CA TYR A 34 17.13 -1.46 37.47
C TYR A 34 17.66 -2.21 36.25
N TYR A 35 16.75 -2.68 35.39
CA TYR A 35 17.11 -3.25 34.10
C TYR A 35 17.12 -2.13 33.05
N GLY A 36 18.27 -1.87 32.42
CA GLY A 36 18.39 -0.85 31.38
C GLY A 36 17.60 -1.19 30.10
N GLY A 37 17.12 -0.15 29.41
CA GLY A 37 16.44 -0.23 28.12
C GLY A 37 14.91 -0.37 28.17
N PHE A 38 14.25 -0.19 27.02
CA PHE A 38 12.78 -0.15 26.88
C PHE A 38 12.06 -1.35 27.52
N PHE A 39 12.59 -2.56 27.32
CA PHE A 39 12.03 -3.78 27.90
C PHE A 39 12.28 -3.89 29.41
N GLY A 40 13.42 -3.39 29.90
CA GLY A 40 13.74 -3.35 31.33
C GLY A 40 12.84 -2.38 32.10
N ALA A 41 12.63 -1.18 31.53
CA ALA A 41 11.70 -0.18 32.04
C ALA A 41 10.25 -0.68 32.06
N PHE A 42 9.82 -1.36 30.99
CA PHE A 42 8.50 -2.00 30.95
C PHE A 42 8.35 -3.06 32.06
N ARG A 43 9.33 -3.96 32.22
CA ARG A 43 9.31 -4.97 33.29
C ARG A 43 9.28 -4.34 34.69
N GLN A 44 9.96 -3.23 34.87
CA GLN A 44 10.02 -2.49 36.12
C GLN A 44 8.72 -1.72 36.42
N LEU A 45 8.09 -1.10 35.42
CA LEU A 45 6.85 -0.37 35.61
C LEU A 45 5.70 -1.31 36.06
N PHE A 46 5.70 -2.55 35.56
CA PHE A 46 4.67 -3.57 35.85
C PHE A 46 5.06 -4.57 36.97
N SER A 47 6.15 -4.35 37.72
CA SER A 47 6.56 -5.28 38.78
C SER A 47 5.70 -5.14 40.05
N ILE A 48 4.67 -5.98 40.18
CA ILE A 48 3.75 -6.02 41.33
C ILE A 48 4.49 -6.23 42.66
N ASP A 49 5.59 -6.97 42.64
CA ASP A 49 6.40 -7.26 43.83
C ASP A 49 6.95 -5.99 44.50
N ARG A 50 7.30 -4.96 43.72
CA ARG A 50 7.81 -3.68 44.25
C ARG A 50 6.71 -2.90 44.95
N TYR A 51 5.56 -2.74 44.30
CA TYR A 51 4.41 -2.06 44.90
C TYR A 51 3.93 -2.77 46.17
N THR A 52 3.89 -4.11 46.17
CA THR A 52 3.48 -4.87 47.37
C THR A 52 4.50 -4.81 48.50
N SER A 53 5.79 -4.74 48.20
CA SER A 53 6.83 -4.59 49.23
C SER A 53 6.79 -3.22 49.93
N VAL A 54 6.55 -2.13 49.18
CA VAL A 54 6.36 -0.79 49.76
C VAL A 54 5.14 -0.81 50.68
N VAL A 55 4.01 -1.34 50.20
CA VAL A 55 2.81 -1.49 51.03
C VAL A 55 3.13 -2.29 52.29
N LYS A 56 3.71 -3.49 52.17
CA LYS A 56 4.09 -4.38 53.30
C LYS A 56 5.00 -3.71 54.32
N ASN A 57 6.01 -2.95 53.90
CA ASN A 57 6.91 -2.24 54.79
C ASN A 57 6.16 -1.22 55.66
N TYR A 58 5.24 -0.47 55.06
CA TYR A 58 4.40 0.48 55.78
C TYR A 58 3.28 -0.19 56.61
N GLN A 59 2.79 -1.37 56.21
CA GLN A 59 1.87 -2.17 57.04
C GLN A 59 2.54 -2.67 58.33
N ASN A 60 3.80 -3.10 58.21
CA ASN A 60 4.57 -3.67 59.33
C ASN A 60 4.97 -2.62 60.38
N MET A 61 5.05 -1.34 59.99
CA MET A 61 5.39 -0.24 60.91
C MET A 61 4.22 0.19 61.83
N LYS A 62 3.00 -0.35 61.68
CA LYS A 62 1.83 -0.22 62.60
C LYS A 62 1.64 1.17 63.28
N GLN A 63 1.85 2.27 62.57
CA GLN A 63 1.69 3.64 63.13
C GLN A 63 0.83 4.58 62.28
N MET A 64 0.21 4.11 61.21
CA MET A 64 -0.69 4.93 60.38
C MET A 64 -2.13 4.90 60.89
N GLY A 65 -2.75 6.07 61.01
CA GLY A 65 -4.15 6.19 61.43
C GLY A 65 -5.13 5.66 60.36
N THR A 66 -6.34 5.26 60.76
CA THR A 66 -7.37 4.69 59.86
C THR A 66 -7.67 5.56 58.63
N GLY A 67 -7.58 6.88 58.77
CA GLY A 67 -7.75 7.83 57.65
C GLY A 67 -6.61 7.84 56.63
N GLU A 68 -5.36 7.61 57.06
CA GLU A 68 -4.19 7.57 56.18
C GLU A 68 -4.17 6.28 55.34
N TRP A 69 -4.67 5.19 55.89
CA TRP A 69 -4.86 3.93 55.17
C TRP A 69 -5.90 4.03 54.05
N ILE A 70 -6.99 4.76 54.27
CA ILE A 70 -8.00 5.01 53.23
C ILE A 70 -7.36 5.77 52.07
N GLY A 71 -6.57 6.80 52.36
CA GLY A 71 -5.81 7.54 51.35
C GLY A 71 -4.81 6.66 50.58
N ALA A 72 -4.15 5.73 51.26
CA ALA A 72 -3.18 4.83 50.64
C ALA A 72 -3.85 3.86 49.64
N TRP A 73 -5.01 3.30 50.00
CA TRP A 73 -5.79 2.45 49.10
C TRP A 73 -6.32 3.20 47.88
N VAL A 74 -6.78 4.44 48.05
CA VAL A 74 -7.20 5.30 46.93
C VAL A 74 -6.04 5.54 45.97
N LEU A 75 -4.83 5.81 46.48
CA LEU A 75 -3.65 6.03 45.65
C LEU A 75 -3.27 4.78 44.85
N VAL A 76 -3.30 3.61 45.48
CA VAL A 76 -3.06 2.32 44.80
C VAL A 76 -4.04 2.13 43.63
N ILE A 77 -5.32 2.40 43.85
CA ILE A 77 -6.36 2.28 42.81
C ILE A 77 -6.10 3.25 41.66
N VAL A 78 -5.73 4.49 41.95
CA VAL A 78 -5.40 5.50 40.93
C VAL A 78 -4.21 5.07 40.07
N VAL A 79 -3.15 4.52 40.68
CA VAL A 79 -1.98 4.04 39.94
C VAL A 79 -2.31 2.81 39.10
N ILE A 80 -3.17 1.91 39.56
CA ILE A 80 -3.65 0.77 38.76
C ILE A 80 -4.44 1.26 37.54
N LEU A 81 -5.32 2.24 37.70
CA LEU A 81 -6.06 2.84 36.59
C LEU A 81 -5.13 3.50 35.57
N ALA A 82 -4.09 4.20 36.04
CA ALA A 82 -3.08 4.81 35.18
C ALA A 82 -2.30 3.77 34.36
N LEU A 83 -1.90 2.64 34.97
CA LEU A 83 -1.23 1.55 34.27
C LEU A 83 -2.14 0.91 33.20
N LEU A 84 -3.43 0.73 33.50
CA LEU A 84 -4.40 0.19 32.55
C LEU A 84 -4.57 1.11 31.33
N ALA A 85 -4.65 2.43 31.56
CA ALA A 85 -4.74 3.41 30.48
C ALA A 85 -3.52 3.36 29.52
N ILE A 86 -2.30 3.20 30.07
CA ILE A 86 -1.07 3.05 29.28
C ILE A 86 -1.13 1.81 28.38
N VAL A 87 -1.64 0.68 28.90
CA VAL A 87 -1.80 -0.56 28.13
C VAL A 87 -2.81 -0.40 26.98
N VAL A 88 -3.96 0.23 27.23
CA VAL A 88 -5.00 0.45 26.21
C VAL A 88 -4.49 1.36 25.09
N VAL A 89 -3.81 2.45 25.43
CA VAL A 89 -3.21 3.36 24.45
C VAL A 89 -2.12 2.65 23.64
N GLY A 90 -1.27 1.86 24.30
CA GLY A 90 -0.26 1.03 23.65
C GLY A 90 -0.86 0.06 22.62
N LEU A 91 -1.92 -0.66 22.99
CA LEU A 91 -2.64 -1.57 22.09
C LEU A 91 -3.26 -0.84 20.89
N TYR A 92 -3.85 0.34 21.10
CA TYR A 92 -4.42 1.15 20.03
C TYR A 92 -3.36 1.53 18.97
N TYR A 93 -2.20 2.02 19.41
CA TYR A 93 -1.10 2.34 18.49
C TYR A 93 -0.53 1.11 17.80
N LEU A 94 -0.46 -0.02 18.50
CA LEU A 94 -0.01 -1.29 17.93
C LEU A 94 -0.95 -1.74 16.79
N ILE A 95 -2.26 -1.76 17.01
CA ILE A 95 -3.25 -2.11 15.98
C ILE A 95 -3.14 -1.18 14.77
N ARG A 96 -2.99 0.12 15.01
CA ARG A 96 -2.81 1.12 13.93
C ARG A 96 -1.52 0.87 13.14
N PHE A 97 -0.44 0.49 13.82
CA PHE A 97 0.85 0.17 13.20
C PHE A 97 0.77 -1.12 12.36
N PHE A 98 0.14 -2.17 12.89
CA PHE A 98 -0.09 -3.43 12.16
C PHE A 98 -0.98 -3.22 10.93
N LYS A 99 -2.04 -2.42 11.01
CA LYS A 99 -2.86 -2.05 9.84
C LYS A 99 -2.04 -1.36 8.75
N ARG A 100 -1.07 -0.51 9.11
CA ARG A 100 -0.20 0.17 8.14
C ARG A 100 0.82 -0.76 7.49
N LEU A 101 1.33 -1.75 8.22
CA LEU A 101 2.30 -2.73 7.70
C LEU A 101 1.67 -3.83 6.84
N PHE A 102 0.45 -4.27 7.17
CA PHE A 102 -0.21 -5.40 6.51
C PHE A 102 -1.36 -4.98 5.57
N GLY A 103 -1.66 -3.69 5.46
CA GLY A 103 -2.80 -3.13 4.73
C GLY A 103 -2.71 -3.11 3.20
N SER A 104 -1.85 -3.92 2.56
CA SER A 104 -1.72 -3.95 1.10
C SER A 104 -1.96 -5.31 0.45
N ARG A 105 -2.68 -6.22 1.12
CA ARG A 105 -3.31 -7.35 0.40
C ARG A 105 -4.68 -6.90 -0.07
N VAL A 106 -4.68 -6.06 -1.12
CA VAL A 106 -5.88 -5.82 -1.93
C VAL A 106 -6.42 -7.19 -2.33
N LEU A 107 -7.69 -7.37 -2.00
CA LEU A 107 -8.31 -8.62 -1.61
C LEU A 107 -8.66 -9.42 -2.87
N ASN A 108 -8.43 -10.74 -2.87
CA ASN A 108 -8.93 -11.64 -3.92
C ASN A 108 -10.45 -11.51 -4.13
N GLN A 109 -11.19 -10.94 -3.17
CA GLN A 109 -12.63 -10.67 -3.30
C GLN A 109 -12.92 -9.58 -4.33
N ASP A 110 -12.13 -8.51 -4.43
CA ASP A 110 -12.34 -7.47 -5.45
C ASP A 110 -12.19 -8.06 -6.86
N LEU A 111 -11.21 -8.95 -7.06
CA LEU A 111 -11.04 -9.68 -8.31
C LEU A 111 -12.22 -10.63 -8.59
N VAL A 112 -12.76 -11.29 -7.57
CA VAL A 112 -13.93 -12.18 -7.70
C VAL A 112 -15.19 -11.38 -8.04
N ASP A 113 -15.37 -10.21 -7.43
CA ASP A 113 -16.48 -9.29 -7.70
C ASP A 113 -16.38 -8.68 -9.10
N GLU A 114 -15.17 -8.35 -9.54
CA GLU A 114 -14.91 -7.89 -10.90
C GLU A 114 -15.21 -8.99 -11.93
N ILE A 115 -14.80 -10.24 -11.69
CA ILE A 115 -15.16 -11.40 -12.52
C ILE A 115 -16.68 -11.61 -12.56
N ALA A 116 -17.38 -11.45 -11.43
CA ALA A 116 -18.82 -11.58 -11.38
C ALA A 116 -19.52 -10.48 -12.19
N ASN A 117 -19.05 -9.24 -12.10
CA ASN A 117 -19.55 -8.12 -12.88
C ASN A 117 -19.30 -8.33 -14.39
N LEU A 118 -18.09 -8.80 -14.75
CA LEU A 118 -17.73 -9.11 -16.14
C LEU A 118 -18.63 -10.20 -16.73
N LYS A 119 -18.92 -11.26 -15.97
CA LYS A 119 -19.88 -12.31 -16.39
C LYS A 119 -21.28 -11.74 -16.60
N GLY A 120 -21.72 -10.82 -15.73
CA GLY A 120 -22.99 -10.11 -15.90
C GLY A 120 -23.03 -9.29 -17.20
N GLN A 121 -21.94 -8.59 -17.52
CA GLN A 121 -21.81 -7.85 -18.78
C GLN A 121 -21.83 -8.77 -20.00
N ILE A 122 -21.13 -9.91 -19.97
CA ILE A 122 -21.16 -10.90 -21.05
C ILE A 122 -22.59 -11.40 -21.30
N VAL A 123 -23.33 -11.76 -20.24
CA VAL A 123 -24.72 -12.22 -20.39
C VAL A 123 -25.61 -11.14 -21.00
N LYS A 124 -25.44 -9.88 -20.57
CA LYS A 124 -26.20 -8.75 -21.14
C LYS A 124 -25.87 -8.55 -22.61
N LEU A 125 -24.60 -8.64 -22.98
CA LEU A 125 -24.11 -8.45 -24.35
C LEU A 125 -24.53 -9.60 -25.26
N THR A 126 -24.54 -10.84 -24.76
CA THR A 126 -25.12 -11.99 -25.47
C THR A 126 -26.60 -11.80 -25.71
N ARG A 127 -27.38 -11.33 -24.72
CA ARG A 127 -28.82 -11.03 -24.91
C ARG A 127 -29.06 -9.90 -25.89
N GLU A 128 -28.22 -8.86 -25.89
CA GLU A 128 -28.27 -7.79 -26.90
C GLU A 128 -27.96 -8.31 -28.29
N LYS A 129 -26.93 -9.14 -28.42
CA LYS A 129 -26.59 -9.82 -29.67
C LYS A 129 -27.74 -10.71 -30.16
N ASP A 130 -28.34 -11.53 -29.29
CA ASP A 130 -29.45 -12.42 -29.65
C ASP A 130 -30.70 -11.63 -30.05
N ARG A 131 -30.95 -10.49 -29.39
CA ARG A 131 -32.03 -9.56 -29.76
C ARG A 131 -31.79 -8.94 -31.13
N ILE A 132 -30.56 -8.51 -31.41
CA ILE A 132 -30.17 -7.96 -32.72
C ILE A 132 -30.24 -9.04 -33.79
N LEU A 133 -29.77 -10.25 -33.51
CA LEU A 133 -29.87 -11.40 -34.41
C LEU A 133 -31.34 -11.73 -34.68
N GLY A 134 -32.20 -11.78 -33.66
CA GLY A 134 -33.63 -11.99 -33.82
C GLY A 134 -34.31 -10.89 -34.64
N LEU A 135 -33.94 -9.62 -34.44
CA LEU A 135 -34.42 -8.50 -35.25
C LEU A 135 -33.90 -8.58 -36.69
N LYS A 136 -32.64 -8.99 -36.89
CA LYS A 136 -32.02 -9.15 -38.21
C LYS A 136 -32.62 -10.33 -38.99
N ILE A 137 -32.89 -11.44 -38.31
CA ILE A 137 -33.61 -12.61 -38.85
C ILE A 137 -35.07 -12.24 -39.16
N GLY A 138 -35.70 -11.39 -38.33
CA GLY A 138 -37.05 -10.88 -38.58
C GLY A 138 -37.17 -9.92 -39.76
N TYR A 139 -36.08 -9.20 -40.09
CA TYR A 139 -36.05 -8.28 -41.24
C TYR A 139 -35.62 -8.97 -42.55
N GLN A 140 -35.05 -10.18 -42.49
CA GLN A 140 -34.44 -10.86 -43.62
C GLN A 140 -34.79 -12.36 -43.58
N GLY A 141 -35.93 -12.72 -44.18
CA GLY A 141 -36.34 -14.12 -44.34
C GLY A 141 -35.41 -14.90 -45.27
N TYR A 142 -34.98 -16.08 -44.84
CA TYR A 142 -34.02 -17.04 -45.44
C TYR A 142 -32.58 -16.50 -45.58
N ASP A 143 -31.50 -17.22 -45.27
CA ASP A 143 -31.23 -18.65 -45.28
C ASP A 143 -30.12 -18.94 -44.25
N VAL A 144 -30.25 -20.01 -43.45
CA VAL A 144 -29.18 -20.51 -42.58
C VAL A 144 -28.51 -21.66 -43.32
N LEU A 145 -27.40 -21.35 -43.98
CA LEU A 145 -26.41 -22.35 -44.34
C LEU A 145 -25.10 -22.00 -43.62
N GLU A 146 -24.65 -22.96 -42.81
CA GLU A 146 -23.37 -22.95 -42.12
C GLU A 146 -22.19 -22.72 -43.07
N GLY A 147 -21.21 -21.96 -42.59
CA GLY A 147 -19.81 -22.11 -42.94
C GLY A 147 -19.37 -21.56 -44.31
N ASN A 148 -18.88 -20.32 -44.32
CA ASN A 148 -17.51 -20.06 -44.73
C ASN A 148 -17.07 -18.63 -44.42
N GLU A 149 -15.79 -18.51 -44.08
CA GLU A 149 -15.05 -17.26 -44.00
C GLU A 149 -15.18 -16.47 -45.31
N GLY A 150 -15.40 -15.15 -45.20
CA GLY A 150 -15.50 -14.26 -46.35
C GLY A 150 -16.36 -13.04 -46.04
N GLU A 151 -15.73 -11.98 -45.55
CA GLU A 151 -16.29 -10.63 -45.63
C GLU A 151 -16.57 -10.31 -47.10
N ASP A 152 -17.85 -10.24 -47.49
CA ASP A 152 -18.30 -9.42 -48.60
C ASP A 152 -19.78 -9.11 -48.44
N THR A 153 -20.10 -8.25 -47.47
CA THR A 153 -21.39 -7.57 -47.46
C THR A 153 -21.26 -6.29 -48.28
N SER A 154 -21.46 -6.41 -49.60
CA SER A 154 -21.73 -5.27 -50.46
C SER A 154 -23.13 -4.73 -50.17
N SER A 155 -23.28 -4.04 -49.05
CA SER A 155 -24.51 -3.33 -48.71
C SER A 155 -24.63 -2.07 -49.59
N GLN A 156 -25.79 -1.91 -50.24
CA GLN A 156 -26.14 -0.74 -51.04
C GLN A 156 -25.91 0.56 -50.24
N LYS A 157 -25.08 1.45 -50.79
CA LYS A 157 -24.78 2.76 -50.21
C LYS A 157 -26.04 3.62 -50.16
N LYS A 158 -26.41 4.13 -48.99
CA LYS A 158 -27.26 5.33 -48.87
C LYS A 158 -26.41 6.54 -49.25
N GLU A 159 -26.95 7.44 -50.08
CA GLU A 159 -26.27 8.70 -50.43
C GLU A 159 -26.00 9.52 -49.16
N GLY A 160 -24.73 9.83 -48.91
CA GLY A 160 -24.27 10.65 -47.77
C GLY A 160 -23.47 9.89 -46.70
N GLU A 161 -23.50 8.55 -46.69
CA GLU A 161 -22.71 7.78 -45.73
C GLU A 161 -21.26 7.57 -46.23
N SER A 162 -20.29 7.97 -45.40
CA SER A 162 -18.88 7.72 -45.64
C SER A 162 -18.62 6.23 -45.84
N ARG A 163 -17.77 5.89 -46.82
CA ARG A 163 -17.33 4.51 -47.07
C ARG A 163 -16.69 3.88 -45.83
N PHE A 164 -16.20 4.71 -44.91
CA PHE A 164 -15.60 4.30 -43.65
C PHE A 164 -16.46 4.78 -42.48
N TYR A 165 -17.67 4.22 -42.34
CA TYR A 165 -18.63 4.62 -41.31
C TYR A 165 -18.03 4.57 -39.90
N LYS A 166 -17.27 3.52 -39.55
CA LYS A 166 -16.60 3.40 -38.24
C LYS A 166 -15.57 4.49 -37.99
N LEU A 167 -14.76 4.83 -38.99
CA LEU A 167 -13.76 5.90 -38.83
C LEU A 167 -14.45 7.26 -38.70
N THR A 168 -15.55 7.45 -39.43
CA THR A 168 -16.34 8.69 -39.37
C THR A 168 -17.05 8.82 -38.01
N GLU A 169 -17.52 7.71 -37.44
CA GLU A 169 -18.09 7.67 -36.09
C GLU A 169 -17.03 8.01 -35.04
N VAL A 170 -15.81 7.48 -35.17
CA VAL A 170 -14.67 7.84 -34.32
C VAL A 170 -14.35 9.33 -34.44
N ASP A 171 -14.25 9.85 -35.67
CA ASP A 171 -13.98 11.27 -35.93
C ASP A 171 -15.06 12.18 -35.32
N ASN A 172 -16.34 11.81 -35.46
CA ASN A 172 -17.46 12.51 -34.85
C ASN A 172 -17.41 12.45 -33.32
N THR A 173 -17.09 11.29 -32.75
CA THR A 173 -16.92 11.12 -31.29
C THR A 173 -15.85 12.06 -30.75
N TYR A 174 -14.67 12.10 -31.40
CA TYR A 174 -13.58 13.00 -31.01
C TYR A 174 -13.90 14.49 -31.26
N ALA A 175 -14.73 14.80 -32.26
CA ALA A 175 -15.20 16.16 -32.53
C ALA A 175 -16.25 16.64 -31.50
N GLU A 176 -17.20 15.78 -31.13
CA GLU A 176 -18.28 16.06 -30.17
C GLU A 176 -17.76 16.16 -28.73
N GLU A 177 -16.81 15.32 -28.35
CA GLU A 177 -16.19 15.35 -27.01
C GLU A 177 -15.25 16.55 -26.80
N GLY A 178 -14.99 17.36 -27.86
CA GLY A 178 -14.01 18.44 -27.82
C GLY A 178 -12.60 17.96 -27.44
N SER A 179 -12.32 16.67 -27.67
CA SER A 179 -11.13 15.94 -27.23
C SER A 179 -9.99 15.99 -28.26
N GLN A 180 -10.20 16.67 -29.40
CA GLN A 180 -9.12 17.26 -30.20
C GLN A 180 -8.44 18.43 -29.46
N ARG A 181 -8.12 18.27 -28.17
CA ARG A 181 -7.14 19.13 -27.53
C ARG A 181 -5.80 18.70 -28.09
N HIS A 182 -5.21 19.51 -28.95
CA HIS A 182 -3.76 19.43 -29.14
C HIS A 182 -3.17 19.47 -27.74
N THR A 183 -2.59 18.36 -27.27
CA THR A 183 -1.88 18.35 -26.00
C THR A 183 -0.85 19.45 -26.10
N GLU A 184 -1.01 20.51 -25.32
CA GLU A 184 -0.03 21.60 -25.28
C GLU A 184 1.25 21.00 -24.68
N PHE A 185 2.20 20.67 -25.56
CA PHE A 185 3.48 20.16 -25.13
C PHE A 185 4.24 21.29 -24.46
N ASN A 186 4.68 21.05 -23.23
CA ASN A 186 5.61 21.95 -22.58
C ASN A 186 6.97 21.86 -23.31
N ASN A 187 7.30 22.89 -24.09
CA ASN A 187 8.57 22.98 -24.83
C ASN A 187 9.70 23.62 -24.02
N GLU A 188 9.46 23.99 -22.76
CA GLU A 188 10.49 24.58 -21.88
C GLU A 188 11.42 23.52 -21.30
N VAL A 189 10.96 22.27 -21.18
CA VAL A 189 11.69 21.20 -20.51
C VAL A 189 12.72 20.57 -21.44
N THR A 190 13.99 20.62 -21.05
CA THR A 190 15.08 19.98 -21.79
C THR A 190 15.22 18.49 -21.46
N LEU A 191 15.76 17.70 -22.40
CA LEU A 191 16.02 16.27 -22.17
C LEU A 191 17.01 16.02 -21.01
N GLU A 192 17.97 16.92 -20.84
CA GLU A 192 18.94 16.86 -19.74
C GLU A 192 18.25 17.02 -18.39
N GLU A 193 17.38 18.02 -18.26
CA GLU A 193 16.55 18.22 -17.06
C GLU A 193 15.65 17.03 -16.77
N ILE A 194 15.03 16.41 -17.79
CA ILE A 194 14.23 15.20 -17.60
C ILE A 194 15.07 14.06 -17.04
N CYS A 195 16.26 13.83 -17.62
CA CYS A 195 17.15 12.78 -17.16
C CYS A 195 17.62 13.02 -15.71
N ASP A 196 17.97 14.25 -15.36
CA ASP A 196 18.42 14.60 -14.01
C ASP A 196 17.28 14.56 -12.99
N THR A 197 16.09 15.01 -13.37
CA THR A 197 14.88 14.93 -12.53
C THR A 197 14.51 13.48 -12.27
N PHE A 198 14.51 12.64 -13.30
CA PHE A 198 14.28 11.21 -13.13
C PHE A 198 15.35 10.54 -12.27
N ARG A 199 16.63 10.87 -12.48
CA ARG A 199 17.73 10.32 -11.68
C ARG A 199 17.59 10.69 -10.20
N ASN A 200 17.26 11.94 -9.91
CA ASN A 200 17.02 12.42 -8.54
C ASN A 200 15.79 11.74 -7.93
N TYR A 201 14.73 11.56 -8.70
CA TYR A 201 13.55 10.79 -8.31
C TYR A 201 13.89 9.32 -8.00
N ALA A 202 14.68 8.67 -8.84
CA ALA A 202 15.09 7.28 -8.66
C ALA A 202 15.96 7.08 -7.40
N ALA A 203 16.80 8.06 -7.06
CA ALA A 203 17.61 8.06 -5.84
C ALA A 203 16.78 8.29 -4.57
N ASN A 204 15.70 9.08 -4.64
CA ASN A 204 14.90 9.54 -3.51
C ASN A 204 13.40 9.20 -3.65
N ASN A 205 13.07 8.05 -4.23
CA ASN A 205 11.70 7.73 -4.60
C ASN A 205 10.76 7.82 -3.37
N PRO A 206 9.81 8.79 -3.33
CA PRO A 206 8.93 8.99 -2.18
C PRO A 206 7.98 7.82 -1.95
N GLN A 207 7.60 7.13 -3.02
CA GLN A 207 6.65 6.03 -3.01
C GLN A 207 7.31 4.72 -2.53
N ARG A 208 8.65 4.62 -2.63
CA ARG A 208 9.43 3.45 -2.17
C ARG A 208 10.73 3.86 -1.48
N PRO A 209 10.68 4.32 -0.21
CA PRO A 209 11.86 4.87 0.48
C PRO A 209 12.99 3.86 0.73
N TRP A 210 12.69 2.55 0.70
CA TRP A 210 13.68 1.47 0.89
C TRP A 210 14.39 1.04 -0.41
N ARG A 211 14.02 1.59 -1.58
CA ARG A 211 14.60 1.18 -2.87
C ARG A 211 15.19 2.38 -3.61
N LYS A 212 16.37 2.80 -3.17
CA LYS A 212 17.15 3.87 -3.81
C LYS A 212 17.94 3.31 -4.98
N LEU A 213 17.78 3.92 -6.14
CA LEU A 213 18.45 3.52 -7.36
C LEU A 213 19.49 4.58 -7.73
N TYR A 214 20.76 4.19 -7.74
CA TYR A 214 21.87 5.07 -8.08
C TYR A 214 22.42 4.69 -9.44
N TYR A 215 22.13 5.54 -10.43
CA TYR A 215 22.62 5.38 -11.79
C TYR A 215 23.51 6.56 -12.19
N GLU A 216 24.48 6.27 -13.05
CA GLU A 216 25.26 7.29 -13.72
C GLU A 216 24.38 8.03 -14.76
N PRO A 217 24.54 9.35 -14.96
CA PRO A 217 23.76 10.10 -15.94
C PRO A 217 23.75 9.47 -17.33
N LYS A 218 24.88 8.89 -17.74
CA LYS A 218 25.03 8.20 -19.03
C LYS A 218 24.03 7.05 -19.21
N ILE A 219 23.79 6.25 -18.17
CA ILE A 219 22.87 5.11 -18.22
C ILE A 219 21.43 5.59 -18.37
N ILE A 220 21.04 6.62 -17.61
CA ILE A 220 19.71 7.22 -17.69
C ILE A 220 19.45 7.82 -19.08
N ARG A 221 20.41 8.59 -19.60
CA ARG A 221 20.31 9.18 -20.95
C ARG A 221 20.15 8.10 -22.03
N LEU A 222 20.91 7.00 -21.93
CA LEU A 222 20.80 5.88 -22.87
C LEU A 222 19.44 5.19 -22.78
N PHE A 223 18.91 5.03 -21.57
CA PHE A 223 17.58 4.46 -21.35
C PHE A 223 16.49 5.33 -21.98
N PHE A 224 16.50 6.64 -21.75
CA PHE A 224 15.53 7.56 -22.39
C PHE A 224 15.68 7.61 -23.92
N ALA A 225 16.92 7.60 -24.43
CA ALA A 225 17.15 7.51 -25.88
C ALA A 225 16.60 6.20 -26.47
N SER A 226 16.71 5.08 -25.75
CA SER A 226 16.14 3.80 -26.20
C SER A 226 14.61 3.83 -26.25
N LEU A 227 13.95 4.50 -25.29
CA LEU A 227 12.49 4.68 -25.27
C LEU A 227 11.99 5.50 -26.47
N ALA A 228 12.78 6.48 -26.91
CA ALA A 228 12.47 7.27 -28.10
C ALA A 228 12.64 6.46 -29.41
N THR A 229 13.47 5.41 -29.40
CA THR A 229 13.85 4.67 -30.61
C THR A 229 12.96 3.45 -30.86
N THR A 230 12.74 2.63 -29.84
CA THR A 230 12.04 1.34 -29.98
C THR A 230 11.02 1.09 -28.88
N ARG A 231 9.95 0.37 -29.23
CA ARG A 231 8.94 -0.09 -28.26
C ARG A 231 9.39 -1.30 -27.43
N LEU A 232 10.51 -1.92 -27.81
CA LEU A 232 11.10 -3.07 -27.13
C LEU A 232 12.52 -2.69 -26.65
N ILE A 233 12.75 -2.84 -25.35
CA ILE A 233 14.04 -2.58 -24.70
C ILE A 233 14.44 -3.84 -23.93
N ILE A 234 15.68 -4.30 -24.15
CA ILE A 234 16.25 -5.43 -23.43
C ILE A 234 17.33 -4.89 -22.50
N LEU A 235 17.13 -5.04 -21.19
CA LEU A 235 18.11 -4.67 -20.18
C LEU A 235 18.94 -5.88 -19.78
N GLN A 236 20.22 -5.90 -20.14
CA GLN A 236 21.17 -6.96 -19.80
C GLN A 236 22.12 -6.51 -18.69
N GLY A 237 22.50 -7.44 -17.81
CA GLY A 237 23.48 -7.18 -16.76
C GLY A 237 23.43 -8.18 -15.61
N ILE A 238 24.45 -8.17 -14.76
CA ILE A 238 24.56 -9.05 -13.59
C ILE A 238 23.38 -8.85 -12.62
N SER A 239 23.04 -9.87 -11.83
CA SER A 239 21.94 -9.79 -10.87
C SER A 239 22.12 -8.63 -9.89
N GLY A 240 21.02 -8.01 -9.46
CA GLY A 240 21.06 -6.91 -8.48
C GLY A 240 21.34 -5.50 -9.03
N THR A 241 21.59 -5.32 -10.33
CA THR A 241 21.85 -3.99 -10.93
C THR A 241 20.59 -3.14 -11.20
N GLY A 242 19.44 -3.56 -10.69
CA GLY A 242 18.18 -2.84 -10.83
C GLY A 242 17.53 -2.93 -12.23
N LYS A 243 17.85 -3.95 -13.04
CA LYS A 243 17.22 -4.19 -14.36
C LYS A 243 15.68 -4.25 -14.31
N THR A 244 15.11 -4.81 -13.26
CA THR A 244 13.66 -4.85 -13.04
C THR A 244 13.15 -3.55 -12.42
N SER A 245 13.95 -2.94 -11.53
CA SER A 245 13.56 -1.77 -10.75
C SER A 245 13.58 -0.47 -11.56
N LEU A 246 14.46 -0.34 -12.57
CA LEU A 246 14.55 0.84 -13.41
C LEU A 246 13.29 1.04 -14.29
N PRO A 247 12.81 0.04 -15.06
CA PRO A 247 11.55 0.12 -15.79
C PRO A 247 10.31 0.33 -14.90
N GLU A 248 10.30 -0.29 -13.73
CA GLU A 248 9.22 -0.07 -12.76
C GLU A 248 9.24 1.38 -12.23
N CYS A 249 10.42 1.93 -11.95
CA CYS A 249 10.57 3.30 -11.48
C CYS A 249 10.12 4.34 -12.52
N ILE A 250 10.36 4.10 -13.82
CA ILE A 250 9.93 5.05 -14.85
C ILE A 250 8.40 5.16 -14.92
N GLY A 251 7.66 4.05 -14.80
CA GLY A 251 6.20 4.09 -14.75
C GLY A 251 5.67 4.92 -13.61
N HIS A 252 6.26 4.75 -12.43
CA HIS A 252 5.96 5.56 -11.26
C HIS A 252 6.30 7.05 -11.44
N PHE A 253 7.36 7.38 -12.18
CA PHE A 253 7.76 8.76 -12.45
C PHE A 253 6.79 9.46 -13.41
N ILE A 254 6.28 8.75 -14.41
CA ILE A 254 5.34 9.28 -15.41
C ILE A 254 3.86 9.05 -15.06
N ASP A 255 3.59 8.49 -13.87
CA ASP A 255 2.26 8.08 -13.40
C ASP A 255 1.50 7.16 -14.38
N ASN A 256 2.23 6.21 -14.97
CA ASN A 256 1.68 5.21 -15.89
C ASN A 256 1.72 3.82 -15.23
N PRO A 257 0.61 3.05 -15.20
CA PRO A 257 0.59 1.71 -14.62
C PRO A 257 1.65 0.79 -15.24
N THR A 258 2.52 0.25 -14.38
CA THR A 258 3.53 -0.75 -14.75
C THR A 258 3.24 -2.10 -14.11
N THR A 259 3.22 -3.15 -14.93
CA THR A 259 3.04 -4.53 -14.49
C THR A 259 4.32 -5.32 -14.73
N ILE A 260 4.82 -5.98 -13.70
CA ILE A 260 5.94 -6.92 -13.82
C ILE A 260 5.36 -8.30 -14.10
N ALA A 261 5.66 -8.85 -15.27
CA ALA A 261 5.34 -10.22 -15.63
C ALA A 261 6.57 -11.12 -15.46
N SER A 262 6.51 -12.05 -14.51
CA SER A 262 7.55 -13.07 -14.33
C SER A 262 7.34 -14.19 -15.35
N VAL A 263 8.21 -14.25 -16.36
CA VAL A 263 8.20 -15.30 -17.38
C VAL A 263 8.96 -16.53 -16.90
N GLN A 264 8.42 -17.74 -17.14
CA GLN A 264 9.16 -18.98 -16.91
C GLN A 264 9.87 -19.43 -18.19
N PRO A 265 11.02 -20.12 -18.09
CA PRO A 265 11.71 -20.70 -19.25
C PRO A 265 10.86 -21.72 -20.04
N SER A 266 9.86 -22.32 -19.40
CA SER A 266 8.99 -23.33 -19.98
C SER A 266 7.85 -22.78 -20.82
N TRP A 267 7.64 -21.45 -20.83
CA TRP A 267 6.56 -20.83 -21.59
C TRP A 267 6.75 -21.05 -23.08
N ARG A 268 5.83 -21.81 -23.69
CA ARG A 268 5.85 -22.11 -25.12
C ARG A 268 4.62 -21.55 -25.82
N ASP A 269 3.47 -21.57 -25.15
CA ASP A 269 2.19 -21.24 -25.77
C ASP A 269 1.58 -19.93 -25.24
N ARG A 270 0.77 -19.29 -26.11
CA ARG A 270 0.06 -18.05 -25.78
C ARG A 270 -0.91 -18.20 -24.61
N THR A 271 -1.42 -19.41 -24.38
CA THR A 271 -2.33 -19.74 -23.28
C THR A 271 -1.69 -19.59 -21.90
N GLU A 272 -0.39 -19.79 -21.79
CA GLU A 272 0.37 -19.64 -20.55
C GLU A 272 0.45 -18.18 -20.10
N ILE A 273 0.40 -17.24 -21.04
CA ILE A 273 0.35 -15.79 -20.78
C ILE A 273 -1.02 -15.37 -20.23
N PHE A 274 -2.10 -16.04 -20.65
CA PHE A 274 -3.47 -15.75 -20.21
C PHE A 274 -3.85 -16.50 -18.91
N GLY A 275 -2.97 -17.35 -18.37
CA GLY A 275 -3.19 -18.03 -17.10
C GLY A 275 -4.18 -19.19 -17.15
N TYR A 276 -4.40 -19.81 -18.33
CA TYR A 276 -5.13 -21.06 -18.42
C TYR A 276 -4.24 -22.21 -17.92
N PHE A 277 -4.37 -22.55 -16.64
CA PHE A 277 -3.84 -23.77 -16.03
C PHE A 277 -4.98 -24.61 -15.49
#